data_AF-A0A352JPC2-F1
#
_entry.id   AF-A0A352JPC2-F1
#
_cell.length_a   1.000
_cell.length_b   1.000
_cell.length_c   1.000
_cell.angle_alpha   90.00
_cell.angle_beta   90.00
_cell.angle_gamma   90.00
#
_symmetry.space_group_name_H-M   'P 1'
#
loop_
_entity.id
_entity.type
_entity.pdbx_description
1 polymer ?
#
loop_
_entity_poly.entity_id
_entity_poly.type
_entity_poly.pdbx_seq_one_letter_code
_entity_poly.pdbx_strand_id
1 'polypeptide(L)'
;AFFLLVDKLRKQDRVAIVVYAGAAGLILPSTPGSDKEKILSAIDNLQAGGCTAGGAGIRLAYDVAATYFVKGGNNRVILATDGDFN
;
A
#
# COMPACT_ATOMS: atom_id res chain seq x y z
N ALA A 1 5.69 12.07 3.82
CA ALA A 1 6.50 10.86 4.10
C ALA A 1 6.58 9.92 2.90
N PHE A 2 5.46 9.46 2.33
CA PHE A 2 5.47 8.46 1.25
C PHE A 2 6.17 8.88 -0.04
N PHE A 3 6.15 10.16 -0.40
CA PHE A 3 6.89 10.70 -1.56
C PHE A 3 8.39 10.41 -1.48
N LEU A 4 8.99 10.56 -0.31
CA LEU A 4 10.41 10.23 -0.08
C LEU A 4 10.67 8.73 -0.23
N LEU A 5 9.74 7.88 0.22
CA LEU A 5 9.84 6.44 0.05
C LEU A 5 9.80 6.06 -1.45
N VAL A 6 8.86 6.64 -2.21
CA VAL A 6 8.73 6.42 -3.65
C VAL A 6 9.99 6.86 -4.39
N ASP A 7 10.61 7.97 -3.99
CA ASP A 7 11.87 8.41 -4.59
C ASP A 7 13.01 7.39 -4.40
N LYS A 8 13.02 6.66 -3.29
CA LYS A 8 14.05 5.65 -2.99
C LYS A 8 13.78 4.26 -3.58
N LEU A 9 12.65 4.06 -4.26
CA LEU A 9 12.38 2.80 -4.94
C LEU A 9 13.34 2.58 -6.11
N ARG A 10 13.85 1.36 -6.22
CA ARG A 10 14.66 0.87 -7.34
C ARG A 10 13.76 0.18 -8.36
N LYS A 11 14.29 -0.06 -9.56
CA LYS A 11 13.53 -0.67 -10.68
C LYS A 11 12.97 -2.06 -10.35
N GLN A 12 13.68 -2.82 -9.52
CA GLN A 12 13.27 -4.15 -9.08
C GLN A 12 12.26 -4.16 -7.92
N ASP A 13 12.10 -3.01 -7.23
CA ASP A 13 11.17 -2.91 -6.11
C ASP A 13 9.73 -2.85 -6.64
N ARG A 14 8.76 -3.23 -5.82
CA ARG A 14 7.33 -3.17 -6.16
C ARG A 14 6.54 -2.61 -5.00
N VAL A 15 5.48 -1.87 -5.30
CA VAL A 15 4.58 -1.27 -4.31
C VAL A 15 3.13 -1.54 -4.69
N ALA A 16 2.34 -1.91 -3.71
CA ALA A 16 0.88 -1.91 -3.78
C ALA A 16 0.37 -0.99 -2.67
N ILE A 17 -0.79 -0.37 -2.88
CA ILE A 17 -1.43 0.50 -1.89
C ILE A 17 -2.82 -0.03 -1.62
N VAL A 18 -3.05 -0.39 -0.35
CA VAL A 18 -4.33 -0.81 0.19
C VAL A 18 -4.81 0.27 1.13
N VAL A 19 -6.09 0.63 1.04
CA VAL A 19 -6.75 1.56 1.97
C VAL A 19 -7.82 0.81 2.76
N TYR A 20 -8.11 1.32 3.95
CA TYR A 20 -9.26 0.90 4.75
C TYR A 20 -9.95 2.15 5.29
N ALA A 21 -11.10 2.46 4.70
CA ALA A 21 -11.87 3.66 4.98
C ALA A 21 -13.32 3.36 4.59
N GLY A 22 -14.13 2.91 5.55
CA GLY A 22 -15.46 2.31 5.32
C GLY A 22 -15.43 0.91 4.69
N ALA A 23 -14.53 0.65 3.74
CA ALA A 23 -14.25 -0.67 3.17
C ALA A 23 -12.75 -0.81 2.85
N ALA A 24 -12.28 -2.06 2.78
CA ALA A 24 -10.93 -2.37 2.31
C ALA A 24 -10.87 -2.32 0.78
N GLY A 25 -9.84 -1.66 0.22
CA GLY A 25 -9.70 -1.51 -1.22
C GLY A 25 -8.25 -1.49 -1.69
N LEU A 26 -7.98 -2.15 -2.81
CA LEU A 26 -6.70 -2.12 -3.51
C LEU A 26 -6.72 -0.97 -4.52
N ILE A 27 -6.14 0.17 -4.16
CA ILE A 27 -6.15 1.37 -5.02
C ILE A 27 -4.96 1.42 -5.97
N LEU A 28 -3.87 0.72 -5.63
CA LEU A 28 -2.72 0.53 -6.50
C LEU A 28 -2.34 -0.95 -6.47
N PRO A 29 -2.54 -1.71 -7.57
CA PRO A 29 -2.04 -3.08 -7.66
C PRO A 29 -0.51 -3.09 -7.63
N SER A 30 0.10 -4.27 -7.45
CA SER A 30 1.57 -4.42 -7.40
C SER A 30 2.24 -3.78 -8.62
N THR A 31 2.82 -2.60 -8.41
CA THR A 31 3.33 -1.69 -9.44
C THR A 31 4.85 -1.61 -9.33
N PRO A 32 5.61 -1.72 -10.43
CA PRO A 32 7.06 -1.58 -10.42
C PRO A 32 7.51 -0.22 -9.87
N GLY A 33 8.57 -0.20 -9.07
CA GLY A 33 9.15 1.02 -8.50
C GLY A 33 9.73 1.97 -9.55
N SER A 34 9.90 1.51 -10.80
CA SER A 34 10.22 2.37 -11.94
C SER A 34 9.06 3.26 -12.39
N ASP A 35 7.81 2.86 -12.11
CA ASP A 35 6.60 3.61 -12.46
C ASP A 35 6.23 4.60 -11.34
N LYS A 36 7.18 5.49 -11.03
CA LYS A 36 7.08 6.44 -9.92
C LYS A 36 5.86 7.36 -10.06
N GLU A 37 5.59 7.84 -11.27
CA GLU A 37 4.49 8.76 -11.55
C GLU A 37 3.13 8.15 -11.17
N LYS A 38 2.90 6.89 -11.53
CA LYS A 38 1.67 6.16 -11.15
C LYS A 38 1.56 5.97 -9.64
N ILE A 39 2.66 5.63 -8.97
CA ILE A 39 2.67 5.44 -7.51
C ILE A 39 2.38 6.77 -6.80
N LEU A 40 3.03 7.86 -7.22
CA LEU A 40 2.81 9.19 -6.65
C LEU A 40 1.38 9.68 -6.89
N SER A 41 0.85 9.48 -8.10
CA SER A 41 -0.53 9.83 -8.43
C SER A 41 -1.53 9.06 -7.56
N ALA A 42 -1.28 7.79 -7.27
CA ALA A 42 -2.14 7.01 -6.37
C ALA A 42 -2.10 7.54 -4.92
N ILE A 43 -0.94 8.04 -4.47
CA ILE A 43 -0.79 8.65 -3.14
C ILE A 43 -1.49 10.00 -3.07
N ASP A 44 -1.35 10.86 -4.09
CA ASP A 44 -1.98 12.20 -4.11
C ASP A 44 -3.51 12.15 -4.14
N ASN A 45 -4.07 11.09 -4.72
CA ASN A 45 -5.51 10.89 -4.78
C ASN A 45 -6.10 10.26 -3.50
N LEU A 46 -5.28 9.95 -2.49
CA LEU A 46 -5.78 9.46 -1.21
C LEU A 46 -6.54 10.55 -0.47
N GLN A 47 -7.76 10.24 -0.05
CA GLN A 47 -8.59 11.11 0.78
C GLN A 47 -9.00 10.37 2.05
N ALA A 48 -8.98 11.07 3.18
CA ALA A 48 -9.53 10.54 4.42
C ALA A 48 -11.06 10.54 4.36
N GLY A 49 -11.68 9.46 4.81
CA GLY A 49 -13.14 9.33 4.88
C GLY A 49 -13.58 7.97 5.42
N GLY A 50 -14.84 7.86 5.85
CA GLY A 50 -15.41 6.60 6.32
C GLY A 50 -14.95 6.16 7.73
N CYS A 51 -15.33 4.93 8.10
CA CYS A 51 -15.02 4.31 9.41
C CYS A 51 -13.75 3.44 9.37
N THR A 52 -13.22 3.10 10.55
CA THR A 52 -11.97 2.34 10.71
C THR A 52 -12.14 0.83 10.53
N ALA A 53 -12.39 0.36 9.31
CA ALA A 53 -12.47 -1.09 9.00
C ALA A 53 -11.08 -1.76 8.92
N GLY A 54 -10.25 -1.60 9.95
CA GLY A 54 -8.82 -1.93 9.92
C GLY A 54 -8.51 -3.39 9.66
N GLY A 55 -9.30 -4.32 10.21
CA GLY A 55 -9.08 -5.76 10.06
C GLY A 55 -9.16 -6.25 8.60
N ALA A 56 -10.15 -5.76 7.85
CA ALA A 56 -10.31 -6.11 6.44
C ALA A 56 -9.16 -5.54 5.59
N GLY A 57 -8.70 -4.32 5.90
CA GLY A 57 -7.55 -3.68 5.24
C GLY A 57 -6.26 -4.47 5.43
N ILE A 58 -5.98 -4.87 6.67
CA ILE A 58 -4.80 -5.68 6.99
C ILE A 58 -4.85 -7.01 6.25
N ARG A 59 -5.99 -7.71 6.29
CA ARG A 59 -6.13 -9.00 5.60
C ARG A 59 -5.85 -8.87 4.10
N LEU A 60 -6.45 -7.88 3.45
CA LEU A 60 -6.21 -7.60 2.04
C LEU A 60 -4.74 -7.27 1.75
N ALA A 61 -4.08 -6.50 2.62
CA ALA A 61 -2.66 -6.20 2.47
C ALA A 61 -1.78 -7.47 2.53
N TYR A 62 -2.07 -8.39 3.45
CA TYR A 62 -1.36 -9.67 3.53
C TYR A 62 -1.66 -10.58 2.34
N ASP A 63 -2.90 -10.65 1.86
CA ASP A 63 -3.27 -11.43 0.67
C ASP A 63 -2.52 -10.93 -0.58
N VAL A 64 -2.42 -9.61 -0.75
CA VAL A 64 -1.64 -8.99 -1.82
C VAL A 64 -0.14 -9.29 -1.65
N ALA A 65 0.40 -9.15 -0.45
CA ALA A 65 1.81 -9.45 -0.19
C ALA A 65 2.15 -10.93 -0.45
N ALA A 66 1.25 -11.85 -0.11
CA ALA A 66 1.40 -13.27 -0.38
C ALA A 66 1.32 -13.57 -1.89
N THR A 67 0.40 -12.94 -2.60
CA THR A 67 0.22 -13.10 -4.06
C THR A 67 1.45 -12.67 -4.84
N TYR A 68 2.12 -11.59 -4.41
CA TYR A 68 3.31 -11.04 -5.06
C TYR A 68 4.61 -11.31 -4.28
N PHE A 69 4.63 -12.39 -3.50
CA PHE A 69 5.76 -12.72 -2.64
C PHE A 69 7.05 -12.94 -3.45
N VAL A 70 8.13 -12.28 -3.03
CA VAL A 70 9.46 -12.43 -3.64
C VAL A 70 10.30 -13.36 -2.77
N LYS A 71 10.54 -14.59 -3.25
CA LYS A 71 11.41 -15.56 -2.56
C LYS A 71 12.84 -15.02 -2.50
N GLY A 72 13.43 -14.99 -1.30
CA GLY A 72 14.75 -14.42 -1.07
C GLY A 72 14.81 -12.89 -1.11
N GLY A 73 13.66 -12.22 -1.25
CA GLY A 73 13.54 -10.76 -1.22
C GLY A 73 13.00 -10.22 0.11
N ASN A 74 12.98 -8.90 0.22
CA ASN A 74 12.34 -8.20 1.34
C ASN A 74 10.85 -8.00 1.04
N ASN A 75 9.99 -8.70 1.77
CA ASN A 75 8.53 -8.54 1.70
C ASN A 75 8.06 -7.84 2.97
N ARG A 76 7.45 -6.65 2.85
CA ARG A 76 7.06 -5.82 3.99
C ARG A 76 5.65 -5.28 3.80
N VAL A 77 4.82 -5.38 4.84
CA VAL A 77 3.58 -4.63 4.97
C VAL A 77 3.87 -3.45 5.88
N ILE A 78 3.65 -2.23 5.39
CA ILE A 78 3.81 -0.99 6.16
C ILE A 78 2.42 -0.43 6.39
N LEU A 79 2.06 -0.30 7.66
CA LEU A 79 0.80 0.28 8.07
C LEU A 79 1.02 1.74 8.47
N ALA A 80 0.21 2.65 7.93
CA ALA A 80 0.14 4.03 8.37
C ALA A 80 -1.29 4.36 8.77
N THR A 81 -1.45 4.77 10.02
CA THR A 81 -2.73 5.08 10.66
C THR A 81 -2.52 6.17 11.71
N ASP A 82 -3.56 6.92 12.03
CA ASP A 82 -3.60 7.89 13.11
C ASP A 82 -4.31 7.37 14.38
N GLY A 83 -4.96 6.19 14.36
CA GLY A 83 -5.54 5.60 15.56
C GLY A 83 -6.55 4.45 15.36
N ASP A 84 -6.82 3.80 16.50
CA ASP A 84 -7.76 2.72 16.87
C ASP A 84 -8.24 1.71 15.80
N PHE A 85 -7.79 0.46 15.94
CA PHE A 85 -8.30 -0.69 15.18
C PHE A 85 -9.48 -1.32 15.93
N ASN A 86 -10.70 -0.89 15.60
CA ASN A 86 -11.94 -1.47 16.15
C ASN A 86 -12.70 -2.30 15.12
#